data_AF-A0A093IG53-F1
#
_entry.id   AF-A0A093IG53-F1
#
_cell.length_a   1.000
_cell.length_b   1.000
_cell.length_c   1.000
_cell.angle_alpha   90.00
_cell.angle_beta   90.00
_cell.angle_gamma   90.00
#
_symmetry.space_group_name_H-M   'P 1'
#
loop_
_entity.id
_entity.type
_entity.pdbx_description
1 polymer ?
#
loop_
_entity_poly.entity_id
_entity_poly.type
_entity_poly.pdbx_seq_one_letter_code
_entity_poly.pdbx_strand_id
1 'polypeptide(L)'
;GAGGRRRNLALLRNRLYMGERRRTEPVVESTAGGDHGTLRRSQSDRTEYGQKLQEKMAPQAGTPTPATSPQEDEEQVSRRMMARRVKIITELMQTEKDYISDLDLCIKEVIQPLRNKQIAGFDVDGLFSNIELVRQVSAKLLSLLEEATTDVEPPMQIIGEVFLQIKGPLEDTYKIYCCHHEDAHAMLESCEKDEELKQHLRQCVQSLK
;
A
#
# COMPACT_ATOMS: atom_id res chain seq x y z
N GLY A 1 27.62 -21.48 11.34
CA GLY A 1 26.59 -21.69 12.38
C GLY A 1 26.02 -20.35 12.80
N ALA A 2 24.76 -20.37 13.25
CA ALA A 2 23.95 -19.26 13.77
C ALA A 2 23.28 -18.34 12.73
N GLY A 3 22.09 -18.75 12.29
CA GLY A 3 21.13 -17.89 11.62
C GLY A 3 20.54 -16.85 12.58
N GLY A 4 20.39 -15.62 12.06
CA GLY A 4 19.70 -14.52 12.72
C GLY A 4 18.22 -14.88 12.94
N ARG A 5 17.88 -15.29 14.16
CA ARG A 5 16.49 -15.37 14.58
C ARG A 5 15.95 -13.95 14.63
N ARG A 6 15.09 -13.58 13.67
CA ARG A 6 14.13 -12.48 13.78
C ARG A 6 13.34 -12.71 15.07
N ARG A 7 13.76 -12.08 16.16
CA ARG A 7 12.97 -12.06 17.39
C ARG A 7 11.81 -11.14 17.08
N ASN A 8 10.62 -11.73 17.01
CA ASN A 8 9.39 -10.97 16.84
C ASN A 8 9.24 -10.07 18.08
N LEU A 9 9.38 -8.76 17.90
CA LEU A 9 9.15 -7.73 18.93
C LEU A 9 7.69 -7.79 19.39
N ALA A 10 7.44 -8.58 20.43
CA ALA A 10 6.09 -8.97 20.85
C ALA A 10 5.25 -7.80 21.36
N LEU A 11 5.88 -6.70 21.80
CA LEU A 11 5.19 -5.56 22.38
C LEU A 11 4.53 -4.64 21.35
N LEU A 12 5.02 -4.64 20.11
CA LEU A 12 4.62 -3.68 19.09
C LEU A 12 4.06 -4.30 17.81
N ARG A 13 4.25 -5.62 17.65
CA ARG A 13 3.76 -6.37 16.49
C ARG A 13 2.27 -6.19 16.21
N ASN A 14 1.47 -5.99 17.26
CA ASN A 14 0.02 -5.93 17.13
C ASN A 14 -0.57 -4.51 17.11
N ARG A 15 0.22 -3.45 17.34
CA ARG A 15 -0.33 -2.07 17.43
C ARG A 15 0.43 -0.96 16.72
N LEU A 16 1.71 -1.13 16.43
CA LEU A 16 2.52 -0.09 15.78
C LEU A 16 3.22 -0.59 14.50
N TYR A 17 3.13 -1.88 14.20
CA TYR A 17 3.70 -2.45 12.99
C TYR A 17 2.78 -2.19 11.79
N MET A 18 3.02 -1.08 11.09
CA MET A 18 2.40 -0.72 9.80
C MET A 18 2.94 -1.58 8.62
N GLY A 19 3.28 -2.85 8.87
CA GLY A 19 3.90 -3.75 7.89
C GLY A 19 2.99 -4.88 7.41
N GLU A 20 1.80 -5.06 7.99
CA GLU A 20 0.75 -5.78 7.29
C GLU A 20 0.27 -4.88 6.17
N ARG A 21 0.66 -5.20 4.93
CA ARG A 21 -0.04 -4.66 3.76
C ARG A 21 -1.52 -4.93 4.03
N ARG A 22 -2.30 -3.88 4.26
CA ARG A 22 -3.76 -3.98 4.13
C ARG A 22 -3.95 -4.65 2.77
N ARG A 23 -4.66 -5.77 2.71
CA ARG A 23 -4.90 -6.49 1.45
C ARG A 23 -5.64 -5.54 0.51
N THR A 24 -4.89 -4.73 -0.23
CA THR A 24 -5.35 -3.86 -1.32
C THR A 24 -5.20 -4.59 -2.65
N GLU A 25 -5.20 -5.92 -2.61
CA GLU A 25 -5.51 -6.71 -3.81
C GLU A 25 -6.97 -6.37 -4.13
N PRO A 26 -7.25 -5.70 -5.26
CA PRO A 26 -8.63 -5.60 -5.71
C PRO A 26 -9.13 -7.04 -5.83
N VAL A 27 -10.23 -7.38 -5.14
CA VAL A 27 -10.89 -8.69 -5.28
C VAL A 27 -11.35 -8.79 -6.73
N VAL A 28 -10.48 -9.35 -7.56
CA VAL A 28 -10.84 -9.87 -8.87
C VAL A 28 -11.48 -11.21 -8.57
N GLU A 29 -12.81 -11.26 -8.55
CA GLU A 29 -13.51 -12.53 -8.79
C GLU A 29 -13.17 -12.96 -10.22
N SER A 30 -12.05 -13.66 -10.35
CA SER A 30 -11.73 -14.43 -11.53
C SER A 30 -12.74 -15.57 -11.59
N THR A 31 -13.77 -15.41 -12.41
CA THR A 31 -14.56 -16.54 -12.90
C THR A 31 -13.72 -17.32 -13.91
N ALA A 32 -12.63 -17.92 -13.44
CA ALA A 32 -11.88 -18.97 -14.11
C ALA A 32 -10.93 -19.58 -13.08
N GLY A 33 -11.24 -20.81 -12.64
CA GLY A 33 -10.39 -21.57 -11.74
C GLY A 33 -9.02 -21.83 -12.36
N GLY A 34 -7.96 -21.43 -11.65
CA GLY A 34 -6.57 -21.68 -12.04
C GLY A 34 -5.63 -21.26 -10.91
N ASP A 35 -4.81 -22.21 -10.46
CA ASP A 35 -3.96 -22.21 -9.28
C ASP A 35 -2.91 -21.08 -9.22
N HIS A 36 -2.53 -20.69 -8.00
CA HIS A 36 -1.57 -19.61 -7.72
C HIS A 36 -0.15 -19.97 -8.18
N GLY A 37 0.40 -19.22 -9.15
CA GLY A 37 1.76 -19.41 -9.65
C GLY A 37 2.60 -18.13 -9.63
N THR A 38 3.73 -18.18 -8.93
CA THR A 38 4.77 -17.15 -8.83
C THR A 38 5.23 -16.66 -10.20
N LEU A 39 5.48 -15.35 -10.35
CA LEU A 39 6.12 -14.73 -11.51
C LEU A 39 7.49 -15.36 -11.77
N ARG A 40 7.52 -16.42 -12.60
CA ARG A 40 8.73 -16.98 -13.18
C ARG A 40 8.62 -16.77 -14.69
N ARG A 41 9.60 -16.04 -15.23
CA ARG A 41 9.77 -15.77 -16.66
C ARG A 41 9.80 -17.10 -17.42
N SER A 42 8.66 -17.52 -17.94
CA SER A 42 8.52 -18.75 -18.71
C SER A 42 8.98 -18.47 -20.13
N GLN A 43 10.05 -19.15 -20.56
CA GLN A 43 10.44 -19.16 -21.96
C GLN A 43 9.33 -19.85 -22.73
N SER A 44 8.76 -19.16 -23.72
CA SER A 44 7.72 -19.70 -24.58
C SER A 44 8.34 -20.76 -25.49
N ASP A 45 7.93 -22.01 -25.34
CA ASP A 45 8.26 -23.06 -26.31
C ASP A 45 7.64 -22.71 -27.66
N ARG A 46 8.51 -22.65 -28.67
CA ARG A 46 8.28 -22.17 -30.04
C ARG A 46 7.22 -22.98 -30.83
N THR A 47 6.65 -24.02 -30.25
CA THR A 47 5.79 -25.02 -30.90
C THR A 47 4.29 -24.73 -30.74
N GLU A 48 3.88 -24.09 -29.64
CA GLU A 48 2.45 -23.88 -29.35
C GLU A 48 1.81 -22.82 -30.27
N TYR A 49 2.58 -21.79 -30.63
CA TYR A 49 2.15 -20.74 -31.56
C TYR A 49 1.98 -21.29 -33.00
N GLY A 50 2.81 -22.25 -33.40
CA GLY A 50 2.76 -22.87 -34.73
C GLY A 50 1.52 -23.75 -34.92
N GLN A 51 1.17 -24.55 -33.92
CA GLN A 51 -0.03 -25.41 -33.98
C GLN A 51 -1.32 -24.60 -34.08
N LYS A 52 -1.44 -23.52 -33.28
CA LYS A 52 -2.60 -22.62 -33.33
C LYS A 52 -2.74 -21.84 -34.64
N LEU A 53 -1.64 -21.64 -35.39
CA LEU A 53 -1.68 -21.01 -36.71
C LEU A 53 -2.11 -22.00 -37.80
N GLN A 54 -1.73 -23.27 -37.66
CA GLN A 54 -2.04 -24.32 -38.63
C GLN A 54 -3.50 -24.78 -38.56
N GLU A 55 -4.07 -24.83 -37.35
CA GLU A 55 -5.50 -25.10 -37.12
C GLU A 55 -6.41 -24.03 -37.76
N LYS A 56 -5.95 -22.76 -37.80
CA LYS A 56 -6.70 -21.62 -38.35
C LYS A 56 -6.64 -21.52 -39.88
N MET A 57 -5.75 -22.27 -40.53
CA MET A 57 -5.57 -22.24 -41.99
C MET A 57 -6.20 -23.44 -42.71
N ALA A 58 -6.85 -24.36 -41.98
CA ALA A 58 -7.57 -25.48 -42.58
C ALA A 58 -8.95 -25.04 -43.11
N PRO A 59 -9.31 -25.33 -44.37
CA PRO A 59 -10.59 -24.92 -44.95
C PRO A 59 -11.72 -25.84 -44.44
N GLN A 60 -12.52 -25.35 -43.48
CA GLN A 60 -13.76 -26.02 -43.08
C GLN A 60 -14.90 -25.56 -43.98
N ALA A 61 -15.43 -26.50 -44.77
CA ALA A 61 -16.58 -26.32 -45.63
C ALA A 61 -17.89 -26.39 -44.81
N GLY A 62 -18.67 -25.31 -44.88
CA GLY A 62 -20.14 -25.28 -44.84
C GLY A 62 -20.90 -25.92 -43.66
N THR A 63 -21.43 -25.08 -42.75
CA THR A 63 -22.85 -25.05 -42.30
C THR A 63 -23.07 -23.89 -41.31
N PRO A 64 -24.27 -23.28 -41.26
CA PRO A 64 -24.48 -21.98 -40.62
C PRO A 64 -24.64 -22.15 -39.10
N THR A 65 -23.70 -21.60 -38.35
CA THR A 65 -23.85 -21.41 -36.89
C THR A 65 -24.37 -19.99 -36.63
N PRO A 66 -25.24 -19.77 -35.62
CA PRO A 66 -25.83 -18.48 -35.37
C PRO A 66 -24.72 -17.47 -35.06
N ALA A 67 -24.86 -16.27 -35.60
CA ALA A 67 -24.01 -15.14 -35.28
C ALA A 67 -24.09 -14.82 -33.78
N THR A 68 -23.24 -15.43 -32.97
CA THR A 68 -22.91 -14.91 -31.64
C THR A 68 -21.91 -13.79 -31.89
N SER A 69 -22.41 -12.57 -31.87
CA SER A 69 -21.68 -11.33 -32.10
C SER A 69 -20.40 -11.24 -31.24
N PRO A 70 -19.23 -10.93 -31.83
CA PRO A 70 -18.02 -10.59 -31.08
C PRO A 70 -18.07 -9.23 -30.38
N GLN A 71 -19.18 -8.49 -30.51
CA GLN A 71 -19.45 -7.27 -29.74
C GLN A 71 -19.90 -7.65 -28.33
N GLU A 72 -18.99 -8.10 -27.48
CA GLU A 72 -19.07 -7.62 -26.11
C GLU A 72 -18.93 -6.09 -26.21
N ASP A 73 -20.07 -5.42 -26.11
CA ASP A 73 -20.32 -4.02 -26.41
C ASP A 73 -19.19 -3.11 -25.84
N GLU A 74 -18.40 -2.48 -26.72
CA GLU A 74 -17.25 -1.64 -26.35
C GLU A 74 -17.64 -0.57 -25.31
N GLU A 75 -18.88 -0.09 -25.39
CA GLU A 75 -19.46 0.84 -24.43
C GLU A 75 -19.64 0.21 -23.04
N GLN A 76 -20.06 -1.06 -22.98
CA GLN A 76 -20.14 -1.82 -21.74
C GLN A 76 -18.76 -2.05 -21.12
N VAL A 77 -17.74 -2.35 -21.92
CA VAL A 77 -16.35 -2.47 -21.45
C VAL A 77 -15.84 -1.13 -20.90
N SER A 78 -16.07 -0.03 -21.62
CA SER A 78 -15.68 1.32 -21.20
C SER A 78 -16.36 1.73 -19.88
N ARG A 79 -17.68 1.48 -19.73
CA ARG A 79 -18.42 1.70 -18.48
C ARG A 79 -17.83 0.91 -17.31
N ARG A 80 -17.49 -0.37 -17.52
CA ARG A 80 -16.86 -1.21 -16.48
C ARG A 80 -15.47 -0.69 -16.09
N MET A 81 -14.65 -0.28 -17.06
CA MET A 81 -13.32 0.30 -16.80
C MET A 81 -13.42 1.61 -16.02
N MET A 82 -14.37 2.49 -16.36
CA MET A 82 -14.58 3.73 -15.62
C MET A 82 -15.12 3.49 -14.21
N ALA A 83 -16.07 2.58 -14.02
CA ALA A 83 -16.53 2.22 -12.69
C ALA A 83 -15.38 1.67 -11.81
N ARG A 84 -14.47 0.88 -12.41
CA ARG A 84 -13.26 0.42 -11.72
C ARG A 84 -12.30 1.56 -11.39
N ARG A 85 -12.07 2.50 -12.32
CA ARG A 85 -11.22 3.68 -12.09
C ARG A 85 -11.72 4.50 -10.91
N VAL A 86 -13.02 4.80 -10.86
CA VAL A 86 -13.63 5.54 -9.74
C VAL A 86 -13.37 4.83 -8.42
N LYS A 87 -13.60 3.52 -8.34
CA LYS A 87 -13.33 2.73 -7.13
C LYS A 87 -11.88 2.81 -6.68
N ILE A 88 -10.93 2.69 -7.60
CA ILE A 88 -9.48 2.77 -7.30
C ILE A 88 -9.12 4.14 -6.74
N ILE A 89 -9.63 5.23 -7.34
CA ILE A 89 -9.35 6.59 -6.86
C ILE A 89 -9.96 6.81 -5.47
N THR A 90 -11.19 6.35 -5.26
CA THR A 90 -11.84 6.42 -3.93
C THR A 90 -11.07 5.63 -2.88
N GLU A 91 -10.63 4.40 -3.20
CA GLU A 91 -9.82 3.58 -2.29
C GLU A 91 -8.49 4.25 -1.98
N LEU A 92 -7.78 4.77 -2.99
CA LEU A 92 -6.52 5.49 -2.80
C LEU A 92 -6.69 6.63 -1.79
N MET A 93 -7.70 7.48 -1.96
CA MET A 93 -7.95 8.60 -1.05
C MET A 93 -8.36 8.14 0.34
N GLN A 94 -9.20 7.10 0.45
CA GLN A 94 -9.61 6.59 1.75
C GLN A 94 -8.44 5.96 2.50
N THR A 95 -7.60 5.18 1.82
CA THR A 95 -6.42 4.58 2.44
C THR A 95 -5.42 5.63 2.90
N GLU A 96 -5.26 6.74 2.17
CA GLU A 96 -4.42 7.87 2.59
C GLU A 96 -5.01 8.59 3.82
N LYS A 97 -6.34 8.79 3.88
CA LYS A 97 -7.04 9.34 5.06
C LYS A 97 -6.79 8.48 6.30
N ASP A 98 -6.97 7.17 6.15
CA ASP A 98 -6.75 6.21 7.23
C ASP A 98 -5.28 6.24 7.67
N TYR A 99 -4.33 6.31 6.74
CA TYR A 99 -2.90 6.40 7.05
C TYR A 99 -2.55 7.66 7.84
N ILE A 100 -3.08 8.83 7.44
CA ILE A 100 -2.90 10.09 8.18
C ILE A 100 -3.50 9.97 9.59
N SER A 101 -4.68 9.35 9.72
CA SER A 101 -5.32 9.12 11.02
C SER A 101 -4.45 8.23 11.93
N ASP A 102 -3.85 7.17 11.38
CA ASP A 102 -2.94 6.29 12.12
C ASP A 102 -1.69 7.05 12.60
N LEU A 103 -1.11 7.89 11.73
CA LEU A 103 0.02 8.76 12.08
C LEU A 103 -0.35 9.76 13.18
N ASP A 104 -1.53 10.38 13.08
CA ASP A 104 -2.02 11.34 14.08
C ASP A 104 -2.24 10.71 15.44
N LEU A 105 -2.82 9.51 15.45
CA LEU A 105 -3.02 8.74 16.66
C LEU A 105 -1.67 8.38 17.30
N CYS A 106 -0.70 7.94 16.50
CA CYS A 106 0.65 7.65 16.99
C CYS A 106 1.32 8.89 17.60
N ILE A 107 1.28 10.02 16.88
CA ILE A 107 1.86 11.29 17.36
C ILE A 107 1.20 11.71 18.66
N LYS A 108 -0.13 11.74 18.71
CA LYS A 108 -0.89 12.26 19.84
C LYS A 108 -0.85 11.36 21.08
N GLU A 109 -1.00 10.05 20.91
CA GLU A 109 -1.20 9.12 22.02
C GLU A 109 0.11 8.42 22.45
N VAL A 110 1.15 8.46 21.61
CA VAL A 110 2.45 7.83 21.93
C VAL A 110 3.57 8.86 22.02
N ILE A 111 3.83 9.61 20.95
CA ILE A 111 5.00 10.47 20.86
C ILE A 111 4.91 11.64 21.83
N GLN A 112 3.81 12.38 21.83
CA GLN A 112 3.63 13.53 22.71
C GLN A 112 3.69 13.14 24.20
N PRO A 113 3.02 12.08 24.68
CA PRO A 113 3.18 11.61 26.06
C PRO A 113 4.62 11.21 26.43
N LEU A 114 5.36 10.56 25.53
CA LEU A 114 6.75 10.17 25.78
C LEU A 114 7.67 11.39 25.87
N ARG A 115 7.51 12.37 24.97
CA ARG A 115 8.23 13.65 25.04
C ARG A 115 7.92 14.40 26.33
N ASN A 116 6.66 14.46 26.74
CA ASN A 116 6.23 15.14 27.97
C ASN A 116 6.79 14.49 29.24
N LYS A 117 6.99 13.16 29.24
CA LYS A 117 7.58 12.44 30.37
C LYS A 117 9.08 12.67 30.53
N GLN A 118 9.79 13.09 29.47
CA GLN A 118 11.24 13.34 29.47
C GLN A 118 12.05 12.21 30.12
N ILE A 119 11.84 10.98 29.66
CA ILE A 119 12.49 9.81 30.26
C ILE A 119 14.01 9.89 30.02
N ALA A 120 14.79 9.85 31.10
CA ALA A 120 16.23 9.99 31.03
C ALA A 120 16.87 8.90 30.17
N GLY A 121 17.75 9.29 29.23
CA GLY A 121 18.45 8.36 28.35
C GLY A 121 17.60 7.78 27.22
N PHE A 122 16.36 8.25 27.04
CA PHE A 122 15.50 7.81 25.96
C PHE A 122 15.28 8.93 24.93
N ASP A 123 15.76 8.68 23.72
CA ASP A 123 15.59 9.57 22.59
C ASP A 123 14.29 9.23 21.83
N VAL A 124 13.25 10.02 22.09
CA VAL A 124 11.96 9.86 21.42
C VAL A 124 12.06 10.20 19.94
N ASP A 125 12.81 11.26 19.60
CA ASP A 125 12.93 11.74 18.22
C ASP A 125 13.79 10.80 17.38
N GLY A 126 14.79 10.14 17.98
CA GLY A 126 15.51 9.04 17.35
C GLY A 126 14.63 7.81 17.08
N LEU A 127 13.73 7.46 18.02
CA LEU A 127 12.85 6.29 17.84
C LEU A 127 11.76 6.53 16.79
N PHE A 128 11.18 7.73 16.73
CA PHE A 128 10.08 8.04 15.83
C PHE A 128 10.50 8.82 14.58
N SER A 129 11.79 9.18 14.47
CA SER A 129 12.37 9.87 13.31
C SER A 129 11.56 11.13 12.94
N ASN A 130 11.40 11.39 11.65
CA ASN A 130 10.65 12.51 11.09
C ASN A 130 9.17 12.19 10.82
N ILE A 131 8.51 11.41 11.67
CA ILE A 131 7.10 10.98 11.47
C ILE A 131 6.12 12.16 11.31
N GLU A 132 6.34 13.30 11.97
CA GLU A 132 5.50 14.47 11.75
C GLU A 132 5.63 15.04 10.33
N LEU A 133 6.82 14.97 9.73
CA LEU A 133 7.02 15.36 8.33
C LEU A 133 6.36 14.35 7.39
N VAL A 134 6.44 13.05 7.70
CA VAL A 134 5.72 11.99 6.96
C VAL A 134 4.22 12.27 6.97
N ARG A 135 3.65 12.60 8.13
CA ARG A 135 2.24 12.98 8.27
C ARG A 135 1.90 14.23 7.44
N GLN A 136 2.77 15.23 7.42
CA GLN A 136 2.56 16.45 6.64
C GLN A 136 2.56 16.17 5.12
N VAL A 137 3.52 15.39 4.61
CA VAL A 137 3.58 15.09 3.18
C VAL A 137 2.41 14.22 2.73
N SER A 138 1.97 13.26 3.55
CA SER A 138 0.75 12.48 3.30
C SER A 138 -0.51 13.34 3.29
N ALA A 139 -0.66 14.26 4.25
CA ALA A 139 -1.77 15.22 4.24
C ALA A 139 -1.76 16.11 2.98
N LYS A 140 -0.58 16.50 2.51
CA LYS A 140 -0.45 17.25 1.26
C LYS A 140 -0.83 16.42 0.04
N LEU A 141 -0.44 15.15 -0.03
CA LEU A 141 -0.85 14.22 -1.08
C LEU A 141 -2.37 14.12 -1.15
N LEU A 142 -3.01 13.85 -0.01
CA LEU A 142 -4.46 13.76 0.08
C LEU A 142 -5.15 15.04 -0.39
N SER A 143 -4.69 16.20 0.07
CA SER A 143 -5.24 17.49 -0.33
C SER A 143 -5.16 17.73 -1.85
N LEU A 144 -4.04 17.37 -2.49
CA LEU A 144 -3.90 17.49 -3.95
C LEU A 144 -4.79 16.49 -4.71
N LEU A 145 -4.98 15.28 -4.17
CA LEU A 145 -5.92 14.31 -4.74
C LEU A 145 -7.38 14.78 -4.62
N GLU A 146 -7.75 15.37 -3.48
CA GLU A 146 -9.08 15.97 -3.27
C GLU A 146 -9.32 17.13 -4.25
N GLU A 147 -8.35 18.02 -4.43
CA GLU A 147 -8.42 19.11 -5.42
C GLU A 147 -8.59 18.59 -6.86
N ALA A 148 -7.89 17.53 -7.23
CA ALA A 148 -7.95 16.94 -8.58
C ALA A 148 -9.24 16.14 -8.86
N THR A 149 -10.08 15.89 -7.84
CA THR A 149 -11.25 14.99 -7.96
C THR A 149 -12.57 15.61 -7.51
N THR A 150 -12.55 16.61 -6.63
CA THR A 150 -13.75 17.28 -6.11
C THR A 150 -14.42 18.10 -7.20
N ASP A 151 -15.72 17.89 -7.41
CA ASP A 151 -16.51 18.55 -8.46
C ASP A 151 -15.98 18.34 -9.90
N VAL A 152 -15.14 17.32 -10.12
CA VAL A 152 -14.61 16.94 -11.44
C VAL A 152 -15.23 15.63 -11.90
N GLU A 153 -15.82 15.63 -13.09
CA GLU A 153 -16.40 14.42 -13.68
C GLU A 153 -15.33 13.31 -13.81
N PRO A 154 -15.66 12.04 -13.51
CA PRO A 154 -14.67 10.95 -13.51
C PRO A 154 -13.79 10.83 -14.76
N PRO A 155 -14.28 11.07 -15.99
CA PRO A 155 -13.44 11.05 -17.19
C PRO A 155 -12.39 12.18 -17.24
N MET A 156 -12.62 13.28 -16.53
CA MET A 156 -11.76 14.47 -16.53
C MET A 156 -10.75 14.49 -15.38
N GLN A 157 -10.84 13.55 -14.43
CA GLN A 157 -9.92 13.49 -13.29
C GLN A 157 -8.51 13.07 -13.73
N ILE A 158 -7.53 13.98 -13.61
CA ILE A 158 -6.11 13.73 -13.94
C ILE A 158 -5.27 13.65 -12.66
N ILE A 159 -5.39 12.54 -11.94
CA ILE A 159 -4.65 12.34 -10.68
C ILE A 159 -3.15 12.05 -10.87
N GLY A 160 -2.71 11.71 -12.09
CA GLY A 160 -1.29 11.43 -12.37
C GLY A 160 -0.39 12.64 -12.17
N GLU A 161 -0.90 13.84 -12.46
CA GLU A 161 -0.18 15.10 -12.30
C GLU A 161 0.12 15.38 -10.82
N VAL A 162 -0.78 15.00 -9.91
CA VAL A 162 -0.59 15.12 -8.46
C VAL A 162 0.70 14.42 -8.01
N PHE A 163 0.94 13.20 -8.49
CA PHE A 163 2.15 12.44 -8.14
C PHE A 163 3.42 13.08 -8.69
N LEU A 164 3.36 13.68 -9.89
CA LEU A 164 4.50 14.39 -10.46
C LEU A 164 4.85 15.65 -9.67
N GLN A 165 3.83 16.36 -9.16
CA GLN A 165 4.01 17.56 -8.33
C GLN A 165 4.64 17.23 -6.97
N ILE A 166 4.20 16.15 -6.32
CA ILE A 166 4.60 15.82 -4.95
C ILE A 166 5.80 14.86 -4.83
N LYS A 167 6.31 14.33 -5.96
CA LYS A 167 7.42 13.36 -5.97
C LYS A 167 8.64 13.76 -5.12
N GLY A 168 9.06 15.03 -5.22
CA GLY A 168 10.24 15.54 -4.51
C GLY A 168 10.02 15.57 -3.00
N PRO A 169 8.97 16.25 -2.50
CA PRO A 169 8.60 16.21 -1.09
C PRO A 169 8.43 14.79 -0.53
N LEU A 170 7.83 13.87 -1.29
CA LEU A 170 7.71 12.46 -0.89
C LEU A 170 9.10 11.83 -0.71
N GLU A 171 9.95 11.91 -1.73
CA GLU A 171 11.30 11.32 -1.67
C GLU A 171 12.13 11.91 -0.52
N ASP A 172 12.15 13.23 -0.39
CA ASP A 172 12.94 13.93 0.62
C ASP A 172 12.53 13.57 2.06
N THR A 173 11.23 13.34 2.27
CA THR A 173 10.68 12.98 3.58
C THR A 173 10.89 11.51 3.88
N TYR A 174 10.50 10.62 2.95
CA TYR A 174 10.52 9.17 3.18
C TYR A 174 11.92 8.58 3.16
N LYS A 175 12.89 9.16 2.44
CA LYS A 175 14.28 8.67 2.49
C LYS A 175 14.85 8.73 3.91
N ILE A 176 14.58 9.81 4.64
CA ILE A 176 15.02 10.00 6.02
C ILE A 176 14.31 8.98 6.93
N TYR A 177 12.99 8.90 6.80
CA TYR A 177 12.17 8.01 7.63
C TYR A 177 12.58 6.54 7.49
N CYS A 178 12.80 6.10 6.24
CA CYS A 178 13.21 4.73 5.93
C CYS A 178 14.66 4.45 6.35
N CYS A 179 15.59 5.41 6.19
CA CYS A 179 16.99 5.23 6.59
C CYS A 179 17.12 4.98 8.10
N HIS A 180 16.32 5.65 8.93
CA HIS A 180 16.36 5.49 10.38
C HIS A 180 15.61 4.25 10.90
N HIS A 181 15.02 3.43 10.03
CA HIS A 181 14.21 2.28 10.47
C HIS A 181 15.00 1.25 11.27
N GLU A 182 16.24 0.94 10.84
CA GLU A 182 17.11 -0.02 11.54
C GLU A 182 17.57 0.52 12.90
N ASP A 183 17.87 1.82 12.98
CA ASP A 183 18.26 2.48 14.23
C ASP A 183 17.09 2.52 15.22
N ALA A 184 15.89 2.88 14.75
CA ALA A 184 14.67 2.83 15.55
C ALA A 184 14.37 1.41 16.07
N HIS A 185 14.59 0.39 15.24
CA HIS A 185 14.45 -1.01 15.65
C HIS A 185 15.45 -1.38 16.76
N ALA A 186 16.71 -0.98 16.63
CA ALA A 186 17.73 -1.25 17.64
C ALA A 186 17.44 -0.52 18.97
N MET A 187 17.00 0.74 18.90
CA MET A 187 16.57 1.51 20.08
C MET A 187 15.41 0.83 20.79
N LEU A 188 14.46 0.32 20.02
CA LEU A 188 13.31 -0.37 20.56
C LEU A 188 13.68 -1.69 21.24
N GLU A 189 14.59 -2.49 20.67
CA GLU A 189 15.15 -3.68 21.32
C GLU A 189 15.85 -3.34 22.64
N SER A 190 16.49 -2.17 22.73
CA SER A 190 17.07 -1.69 23.98
C SER A 190 15.99 -1.34 25.01
N CYS A 191 14.91 -0.70 24.58
CA CYS A 191 13.77 -0.36 25.45
C CYS A 191 13.09 -1.60 26.03
N GLU A 192 13.08 -2.75 25.34
CA GLU A 192 12.50 -3.98 25.88
C GLU A 192 13.27 -4.57 27.08
N LYS A 193 14.55 -4.18 27.24
CA LYS A 193 15.43 -4.63 28.33
C LYS A 193 15.31 -3.76 29.57
N ASP A 194 14.78 -2.56 29.44
CA ASP A 194 14.54 -1.61 30.52
C ASP A 194 13.06 -1.65 30.92
N GLU A 195 12.76 -2.18 32.11
CA GLU A 195 11.37 -2.38 32.55
C GLU A 195 10.61 -1.07 32.77
N GLU A 196 11.29 0.03 33.10
CA GLU A 196 10.68 1.35 33.27
C GLU A 196 10.26 1.91 31.90
N LEU A 197 11.17 1.93 30.93
CA LEU A 197 10.88 2.36 29.56
C LEU A 197 9.81 1.51 28.90
N LYS A 198 9.91 0.19 29.06
CA LYS A 198 8.95 -0.77 28.55
C LYS A 198 7.56 -0.55 29.16
N GLN A 199 7.46 -0.21 30.45
CA GLN A 199 6.19 0.10 31.09
C GLN A 199 5.59 1.39 30.56
N HIS A 200 6.40 2.43 30.37
CA HIS A 200 5.96 3.69 29.78
C HIS A 200 5.43 3.53 28.36
N LEU A 201 6.16 2.80 27.50
CA LEU A 201 5.73 2.48 26.14
C LEU A 201 4.42 1.67 26.14
N ARG A 202 4.29 0.67 27.02
CA ARG A 202 3.05 -0.12 27.14
C ARG A 202 1.85 0.75 27.49
N GLN A 203 1.99 1.70 28.42
CA GLN A 203 0.90 2.60 28.80
C GLN A 203 0.46 3.48 27.63
N CYS A 204 1.40 4.04 26.88
CA CYS A 204 1.11 4.83 25.68
C CYS A 204 0.40 4.00 24.60
N VAL A 205 0.89 2.79 24.33
CA VAL A 205 0.31 1.88 23.32
C VAL A 205 -1.07 1.37 23.73
N GLN A 206 -1.36 1.24 25.03
CA GLN A 206 -2.70 0.86 25.50
C GLN A 206 -3.76 1.93 25.24
N SER A 207 -3.34 3.20 25.15
CA SER A 207 -4.21 4.34 24.83
C SER A 207 -4.59 4.42 23.34
N LEU A 208 -3.87 3.71 22.45
CA LEU A 208 -4.27 3.53 21.05
C LEU A 208 -5.55 2.69 21.00
N LYS A 209 -6.68 3.36 20.71
CA LYS A 209 -8.01 2.77 20.50
C LYS A 209 -8.37 2.81 19.03
#